data_AF-A0A916J082-F1
#
_entry.id   AF-A0A916J082-F1
#
_cell.length_a   1.000
_cell.length_b   1.000
_cell.length_c   1.000
_cell.angle_alpha   90.00
_cell.angle_beta   90.00
_cell.angle_gamma   90.00
#
_symmetry.space_group_name_H-M   'P 1'
#
loop_
_entity.id
_entity.type
_entity.pdbx_description
1 polymer ?
#
loop_
_entity_poly.entity_id
_entity_poly.type
_entity_poly.pdbx_seq_one_letter_code
_entity_poly.pdbx_strand_id
1 'polypeptide(L)'
;MSHAMATMPESFFYFHLAGVAVLVLVVGVAHAVWFVFSRTEGRRARAMRLAATGTRWGLALGAMWTAILYGNGAWERADAHNCRRLPMPDASSRYEAEYCYLSEHKVLVRLYSARRNVLLARRTFANSGPVRLHWDRGVLVFDSGAAEGKGRLALPPSLRDRLLARLP
;
A
#
# COMPACT_ATOMS: atom_id res chain seq x y z
N MET A 1 -38.87 14.34 18.53
CA MET A 1 -38.27 14.09 17.19
C MET A 1 -36.78 13.90 17.39
N SER A 2 -36.23 12.85 16.79
CA SER A 2 -35.06 12.11 17.25
C SER A 2 -33.73 12.75 16.82
N HIS A 3 -32.94 13.26 17.77
CA HIS A 3 -31.52 13.55 17.58
C HIS A 3 -30.73 12.96 18.75
N ALA A 4 -30.69 11.64 18.79
CA ALA A 4 -29.81 10.87 19.66
C ALA A 4 -29.28 9.66 18.88
N MET A 5 -28.65 9.91 17.73
CA MET A 5 -27.68 8.96 17.18
C MET A 5 -26.31 9.44 17.66
N ALA A 6 -25.90 8.84 18.76
CA ALA A 6 -24.58 8.97 19.34
C ALA A 6 -23.52 8.77 18.25
N THR A 7 -22.63 9.76 18.14
CA THR A 7 -21.31 9.63 17.53
C THR A 7 -20.53 8.58 18.32
N MET A 8 -20.69 7.30 17.97
CA MET A 8 -19.78 6.27 18.48
C MET A 8 -18.41 6.47 17.81
N PRO A 9 -17.31 6.47 18.59
CA PRO A 9 -15.97 6.53 18.02
C PRO A 9 -15.73 5.31 17.14
N GLU A 10 -15.25 5.52 15.91
CA GLU A 10 -15.07 4.48 14.88
C GLU A 10 -14.30 3.25 15.39
N SER A 11 -13.44 3.42 16.40
CA SER A 11 -12.69 2.35 17.07
C SER A 11 -13.59 1.24 17.64
N PHE A 12 -14.73 1.58 18.23
CA PHE A 12 -15.63 0.60 18.85
C PHE A 12 -16.24 -0.35 17.81
N PHE A 13 -16.55 0.18 16.62
CA PHE A 13 -17.06 -0.62 15.50
C PHE A 13 -16.03 -1.66 15.02
N TYR A 14 -14.76 -1.28 14.89
CA TYR A 14 -13.69 -2.21 14.53
C TYR A 14 -13.46 -3.30 15.58
N PHE A 15 -13.52 -2.97 16.88
CA PHE A 15 -13.41 -3.96 17.95
C PHE A 15 -14.55 -4.98 17.92
N HIS A 16 -15.79 -4.54 17.71
CA HIS A 16 -16.92 -5.44 17.57
C HIS A 16 -16.80 -6.33 16.34
N LEU A 17 -16.41 -5.77 15.19
CA LEU A 17 -16.27 -6.51 13.96
C LEU A 17 -15.14 -7.55 14.05
N ALA A 18 -14.02 -7.20 14.69
CA ALA A 18 -12.94 -8.13 15.00
C ALA A 18 -13.41 -9.24 15.96
N GLY A 19 -14.16 -8.89 17.01
CA GLY A 19 -14.73 -9.86 17.95
C GLY A 19 -15.67 -10.87 17.27
N VAL A 20 -16.57 -10.39 16.41
CA VAL A 20 -17.48 -11.24 15.63
C VAL A 20 -16.69 -12.14 14.67
N ALA A 21 -15.67 -11.60 13.98
CA ALA A 21 -14.83 -12.38 13.08
C ALA A 21 -14.10 -13.52 13.81
N VAL A 22 -13.53 -13.24 14.99
CA VAL A 22 -12.89 -14.26 15.83
C VAL A 22 -13.90 -15.31 16.28
N LEU A 23 -15.09 -14.92 16.71
CA LEU A 23 -16.14 -15.84 17.14
C LEU A 23 -16.57 -16.80 16.02
N VAL A 24 -16.81 -16.28 14.81
CA VAL A 24 -17.13 -17.09 13.63
C VAL A 24 -16.00 -18.07 13.32
N LEU A 25 -14.75 -17.63 13.44
CA LEU A 25 -13.58 -18.48 13.17
C LEU A 25 -13.48 -19.62 14.19
N VAL A 26 -13.66 -19.32 15.48
CA VAL A 26 -13.66 -20.33 16.56
C VAL A 26 -14.80 -21.32 16.38
N VAL A 27 -16.02 -20.86 16.10
CA VAL A 27 -17.18 -21.73 15.86
C VAL A 27 -16.95 -22.61 14.63
N GLY A 28 -16.41 -22.05 13.55
CA GLY A 28 -16.08 -22.79 12.33
C GLY A 28 -15.03 -23.88 12.57
N VAL A 29 -13.96 -23.58 13.32
CA VAL A 29 -12.93 -24.55 13.71
C VAL A 29 -13.53 -25.64 14.61
N ALA A 30 -14.30 -25.26 15.63
CA ALA A 30 -14.94 -26.20 16.54
C ALA A 30 -15.90 -27.15 15.79
N HIS A 31 -16.70 -26.61 14.87
CA HIS A 31 -17.61 -27.40 14.04
C HIS A 31 -16.85 -28.35 13.10
N ALA A 32 -15.75 -27.89 12.49
CA ALA A 32 -14.89 -28.72 11.65
C ALA A 32 -14.24 -29.87 12.45
N VAL A 33 -13.72 -29.57 13.65
CA VAL A 33 -13.15 -30.58 14.56
C VAL A 33 -14.23 -31.58 14.98
N TRP A 34 -15.39 -31.11 15.40
CA TRP A 34 -16.50 -31.99 15.79
C TRP A 34 -16.94 -32.89 14.63
N PHE A 35 -17.10 -32.35 13.43
CA PHE A 35 -17.44 -33.11 12.24
C PHE A 35 -16.40 -34.20 11.91
N VAL A 36 -15.10 -33.88 12.02
CA VAL A 36 -14.03 -34.85 11.79
C VAL A 36 -14.03 -35.95 12.85
N PHE A 37 -14.33 -35.62 14.11
CA PHE A 37 -14.32 -36.56 15.23
C PHE A 37 -15.63 -37.36 15.39
N SER A 38 -16.73 -36.93 14.75
CA SER A 38 -18.06 -37.53 14.90
C SER A 38 -18.18 -39.00 14.43
N ARG A 39 -17.30 -39.45 13.52
CA ARG A 39 -17.25 -40.85 13.04
C ARG A 39 -15.82 -41.34 12.89
N THR A 40 -15.55 -42.56 13.35
CA THR A 40 -14.23 -43.20 13.36
C THR A 40 -13.77 -43.61 11.96
N GLU A 41 -14.69 -44.06 11.10
CA GLU A 41 -14.39 -44.41 9.70
C GLU A 41 -14.25 -43.18 8.80
N GLY A 42 -13.24 -43.19 7.90
CA GLY A 42 -13.07 -42.15 6.87
C GLY A 42 -12.51 -40.80 7.35
N ARG A 43 -12.03 -40.73 8.60
CA ARG A 43 -11.56 -39.51 9.26
C ARG A 43 -10.45 -38.76 8.50
N ARG A 44 -9.43 -39.47 8.03
CA ARG A 44 -8.33 -38.90 7.23
C ARG A 44 -8.84 -38.27 5.93
N ALA A 45 -9.78 -38.93 5.24
CA ALA A 45 -10.35 -38.42 3.99
C ALA A 45 -11.16 -37.13 4.21
N ARG A 46 -11.97 -37.06 5.28
CA ARG A 46 -12.70 -35.84 5.65
C ARG A 46 -11.77 -34.70 6.06
N ALA A 47 -10.76 -34.99 6.88
CA ALA A 47 -9.77 -34.00 7.29
C ALA A 47 -9.02 -33.41 6.09
N MET A 48 -8.60 -34.25 5.13
CA MET A 48 -7.95 -33.79 3.89
C MET A 48 -8.87 -32.93 3.02
N ARG A 49 -10.17 -33.27 2.88
CA ARG A 49 -11.12 -32.43 2.13
C ARG A 49 -11.34 -31.07 2.78
N LEU A 50 -11.49 -31.02 4.10
CA LEU A 50 -11.63 -29.77 4.84
C LEU A 50 -10.35 -28.93 4.76
N ALA A 51 -9.18 -29.55 4.90
CA ALA A 51 -7.90 -28.88 4.76
C ALA A 51 -7.74 -28.29 3.35
N ALA A 52 -7.97 -29.08 2.29
CA ALA A 52 -7.88 -28.60 0.92
C ALA A 52 -8.85 -27.44 0.62
N THR A 53 -10.09 -27.54 1.15
CA THR A 53 -11.09 -26.47 1.01
C THR A 53 -10.65 -25.21 1.75
N GLY A 54 -10.17 -25.35 2.99
CA GLY A 54 -9.64 -24.25 3.80
C GLY A 54 -8.43 -23.59 3.14
N THR A 55 -7.48 -24.37 2.63
CA THR A 55 -6.31 -23.85 1.89
C THR A 55 -6.75 -23.09 0.64
N ARG A 56 -7.70 -23.61 -0.14
CA ARG A 56 -8.20 -22.93 -1.34
C ARG A 56 -8.83 -21.59 -1.00
N TRP A 57 -9.68 -21.53 0.02
CA TRP A 57 -10.29 -20.27 0.47
C TRP A 57 -9.25 -19.30 1.04
N GLY A 58 -8.30 -19.79 1.82
CA GLY A 58 -7.20 -18.98 2.35
C GLY A 58 -6.37 -18.34 1.23
N LEU A 59 -6.02 -19.12 0.20
CA LEU A 59 -5.33 -18.61 -0.98
C LEU A 59 -6.17 -17.59 -1.75
N ALA A 60 -7.46 -17.84 -1.94
CA ALA A 60 -8.36 -16.91 -2.63
C ALA A 60 -8.51 -15.58 -1.87
N LEU A 61 -8.68 -15.63 -0.54
CA LEU A 61 -8.76 -14.43 0.30
C LEU A 61 -7.44 -13.66 0.32
N GLY A 62 -6.30 -14.37 0.40
CA GLY A 62 -4.97 -13.75 0.30
C GLY A 62 -4.73 -13.06 -1.05
N ALA A 63 -5.14 -13.71 -2.15
CA ALA A 63 -5.07 -13.14 -3.49
C ALA A 63 -5.99 -11.90 -3.63
N MET A 64 -7.21 -11.97 -3.09
CA MET A 64 -8.14 -10.84 -3.11
C MET A 64 -7.62 -9.65 -2.28
N TRP A 65 -7.11 -9.92 -1.07
CA TRP A 65 -6.53 -8.89 -0.20
C TRP A 65 -5.34 -8.19 -0.86
N THR A 66 -4.42 -8.96 -1.45
CA THR A 66 -3.28 -8.40 -2.19
C THR A 66 -3.72 -7.58 -3.40
N ALA A 67 -4.73 -8.04 -4.14
CA ALA A 67 -5.30 -7.29 -5.26
C ALA A 67 -5.95 -5.97 -4.81
N ILE A 68 -6.66 -5.94 -3.68
CA ILE A 68 -7.27 -4.72 -3.13
C ILE A 68 -6.19 -3.71 -2.72
N LEU A 69 -5.20 -4.16 -1.92
CA LEU A 69 -4.11 -3.27 -1.48
C LEU A 69 -3.32 -2.71 -2.67
N TYR A 70 -3.05 -3.56 -3.66
CA TYR A 70 -2.35 -3.15 -4.87
C TYR A 70 -3.20 -2.21 -5.73
N GLY A 71 -4.48 -2.54 -5.92
CA GLY A 71 -5.44 -1.77 -6.69
C GLY A 71 -5.66 -0.36 -6.13
N ASN A 72 -5.83 -0.22 -4.81
CA ASN A 72 -5.93 1.08 -4.16
C ASN A 72 -4.68 1.94 -4.42
N GLY A 73 -3.49 1.36 -4.25
CA GLY A 73 -2.24 2.08 -4.54
C GLY A 73 -2.07 2.49 -6.00
N ALA A 74 -2.56 1.68 -6.94
CA ALA A 74 -2.54 2.02 -8.36
C ALA A 74 -3.59 3.09 -8.72
N TRP A 75 -4.79 3.01 -8.14
CA TRP A 75 -5.87 3.96 -8.36
C TRP A 75 -5.52 5.35 -7.82
N GLU A 76 -4.97 5.43 -6.61
CA GLU A 76 -4.46 6.70 -6.06
C GLU A 76 -3.51 7.39 -7.04
N ARG A 77 -2.64 6.63 -7.71
CA ARG A 77 -1.65 7.17 -8.66
C ARG A 77 -2.24 7.54 -10.02
N ALA A 78 -3.36 6.94 -10.40
CA ALA A 78 -4.08 7.32 -11.62
C ALA A 78 -4.71 8.71 -11.49
N ASP A 79 -5.03 9.12 -10.26
CA ASP A 79 -5.61 10.41 -9.93
C ASP A 79 -4.57 11.55 -9.75
N ALA A 80 -3.34 11.31 -10.24
CA ALA A 80 -2.28 12.29 -10.21
C ALA A 80 -2.59 13.45 -11.16
N HIS A 81 -2.61 14.67 -10.62
CA HIS A 81 -2.90 15.90 -11.34
C HIS A 81 -1.87 17.00 -11.04
N ASN A 82 -1.87 18.07 -11.84
CA ASN A 82 -0.93 19.21 -11.70
C ASN A 82 0.55 18.81 -11.66
N CYS A 83 0.95 17.90 -12.55
CA CYS A 83 2.33 17.45 -12.66
C CYS A 83 3.25 18.58 -13.16
N ARG A 84 4.36 18.80 -12.46
CA ARG A 84 5.41 19.74 -12.87
C ARG A 84 6.77 19.07 -12.85
N ARG A 85 7.55 19.33 -13.89
CA ARG A 85 8.90 18.79 -14.07
C ARG A 85 9.95 19.85 -13.74
N LEU A 86 10.92 19.48 -12.93
CA LEU A 86 12.10 20.26 -12.63
C LEU A 86 13.34 19.55 -13.19
N PRO A 87 14.02 20.13 -14.19
CA PRO A 87 15.34 19.67 -14.57
C PRO A 87 16.33 19.94 -13.43
N MET A 88 17.38 19.13 -13.35
CA MET A 88 18.48 19.42 -12.44
C MET A 88 19.31 20.59 -12.99
N PRO A 89 19.70 21.60 -12.17
CA PRO A 89 20.31 22.85 -12.64
C PRO A 89 21.65 22.69 -13.38
N ASP A 90 22.34 21.58 -13.16
CA ASP A 90 23.61 21.29 -13.80
C ASP A 90 23.37 20.83 -15.24
N ALA A 91 23.95 21.54 -16.22
CA ALA A 91 23.81 21.26 -17.66
C ALA A 91 24.35 19.87 -18.07
N SER A 92 25.16 19.23 -17.23
CA SER A 92 25.65 17.86 -17.41
C SER A 92 24.77 16.78 -16.78
N SER A 93 23.71 17.19 -16.08
CA SER A 93 22.92 16.31 -15.23
C SER A 93 22.08 15.31 -16.04
N ARG A 94 22.07 14.07 -15.57
CA ARG A 94 21.39 12.95 -16.24
C ARG A 94 20.01 12.68 -15.66
N TYR A 95 19.47 13.60 -14.85
CA TYR A 95 18.30 13.37 -14.02
C TYR A 95 17.30 14.53 -14.11
N GLU A 96 16.02 14.18 -14.14
CA GLU A 96 14.89 15.10 -14.07
C GLU A 96 13.97 14.66 -12.94
N ALA A 97 13.45 15.59 -12.15
CA ALA A 97 12.44 15.31 -11.15
C ALA A 97 11.08 15.79 -11.64
N GLU A 98 10.03 15.06 -11.31
CA GLU A 98 8.65 15.45 -11.54
C GLU A 98 7.90 15.25 -10.23
N TYR A 99 7.01 16.17 -9.92
CA TYR A 99 6.08 15.99 -8.82
C TYR A 99 4.66 16.21 -9.33
N CYS A 100 3.74 15.40 -8.83
CA CYS A 100 2.32 15.50 -9.10
C CYS A 100 1.56 15.51 -7.78
N TYR A 101 0.45 16.22 -7.74
CA TYR A 101 -0.49 16.18 -6.62
C TYR A 101 -1.39 14.96 -6.79
N LEU A 102 -1.63 14.25 -5.70
CA LEU A 102 -2.60 13.17 -5.62
C LEU A 102 -3.78 13.64 -4.76
N SER A 103 -4.88 12.93 -4.85
CA SER A 103 -6.00 13.11 -3.94
C SER A 103 -5.60 12.87 -2.48
N GLU A 104 -6.31 13.52 -1.56
CA GLU A 104 -6.08 13.43 -0.09
C GLU A 104 -4.77 14.03 0.43
N HIS A 105 -4.31 15.17 -0.12
CA HIS A 105 -3.09 15.85 0.35
C HIS A 105 -1.85 14.95 0.28
N LYS A 106 -1.78 14.09 -0.73
CA LYS A 106 -0.61 13.27 -1.03
C LYS A 106 0.11 13.85 -2.25
N VAL A 107 1.42 13.68 -2.31
CA VAL A 107 2.26 14.15 -3.41
C VAL A 107 3.10 12.98 -3.90
N LEU A 108 3.11 12.80 -5.22
CA LEU A 108 3.90 11.81 -5.92
C LEU A 108 5.14 12.47 -6.51
N VAL A 109 6.33 12.02 -6.11
CA VAL A 109 7.60 12.43 -6.70
C VAL A 109 8.16 11.30 -7.54
N ARG A 110 8.53 11.62 -8.77
CA ARG A 110 9.09 10.73 -9.77
C ARG A 110 10.45 11.28 -10.19
N LEU A 111 11.45 10.42 -10.22
CA LEU A 111 12.78 10.75 -10.72
C LEU A 111 12.98 10.02 -12.05
N TYR A 112 13.28 10.77 -13.11
CA TYR A 112 13.56 10.25 -14.44
C TYR A 112 15.04 10.41 -14.79
N SER A 113 15.50 9.59 -15.72
CA SER A 113 16.75 9.86 -16.43
C SER A 113 16.51 10.84 -17.57
N ALA A 114 17.17 12.00 -17.57
CA ALA A 114 17.08 13.01 -18.63
C ALA A 114 17.41 12.45 -20.02
N ARG A 115 18.37 11.51 -20.11
CA ARG A 115 18.81 10.93 -21.39
C ARG A 115 17.84 9.94 -22.02
N ARG A 116 17.12 9.17 -21.20
CA ARG A 116 16.30 8.04 -21.66
C ARG A 116 14.83 8.18 -21.32
N ASN A 117 14.45 9.25 -20.60
CA ASN A 117 13.13 9.46 -20.03
C ASN A 117 12.60 8.25 -19.24
N VAL A 118 13.51 7.48 -18.61
CA VAL A 118 13.16 6.27 -17.85
C VAL A 118 12.94 6.64 -16.39
N LEU A 119 11.84 6.16 -15.81
CA LEU A 119 11.57 6.30 -14.39
C LEU A 119 12.58 5.48 -13.57
N LEU A 120 13.37 6.16 -12.73
CA LEU A 120 14.43 5.59 -11.92
C LEU A 120 14.03 5.40 -10.46
N ALA A 121 13.17 6.24 -9.93
CA ALA A 121 12.69 6.14 -8.56
C ALA A 121 11.33 6.84 -8.42
N ARG A 122 10.55 6.40 -7.42
CA ARG A 122 9.24 6.96 -7.09
C ARG A 122 9.07 7.01 -5.58
N ARG A 123 8.52 8.11 -5.07
CA ARG A 123 8.15 8.29 -3.66
C ARG A 123 6.80 8.99 -3.56
N THR A 124 5.98 8.53 -2.62
CA THR A 124 4.72 9.19 -2.26
C THR A 124 4.83 9.64 -0.82
N PHE A 125 4.39 10.86 -0.52
CA PHE A 125 4.37 11.39 0.84
C PHE A 125 3.12 12.26 1.07
N ALA A 126 2.68 12.36 2.32
CA ALA A 126 1.61 13.28 2.69
C ALA A 126 2.18 14.69 2.80
N ASN A 127 1.55 15.66 2.14
CA ASN A 127 1.90 17.07 2.22
C ASN A 127 0.63 17.93 2.11
N SER A 128 0.41 18.76 3.13
CA SER A 128 -0.71 19.71 3.20
C SER A 128 -0.37 21.09 2.62
N GLY A 129 0.87 21.33 2.18
CA GLY A 129 1.37 22.62 1.72
C GLY A 129 2.01 22.63 0.32
N PRO A 130 2.51 23.81 -0.13
CA PRO A 130 3.19 23.92 -1.41
C PRO A 130 4.48 23.11 -1.42
N VAL A 131 4.64 22.24 -2.42
CA VAL A 131 5.81 21.36 -2.53
C VAL A 131 7.02 22.18 -2.95
N ARG A 132 8.09 22.16 -2.16
CA ARG A 132 9.37 22.79 -2.49
C ARG A 132 10.43 21.72 -2.75
N LEU A 133 10.55 21.31 -4.01
CA LEU A 133 11.66 20.45 -4.42
C LEU A 133 12.91 21.29 -4.62
N HIS A 134 14.02 20.83 -4.06
CA HIS A 134 15.33 21.39 -4.33
C HIS A 134 16.37 20.29 -4.48
N TRP A 135 17.36 20.57 -5.32
CA TRP A 135 18.51 19.70 -5.52
C TRP A 135 19.63 20.14 -4.58
N ASP A 136 20.15 19.20 -3.79
CA ASP A 136 21.27 19.45 -2.87
C ASP A 136 22.36 18.41 -3.09
N ARG A 137 23.47 18.82 -3.72
CA ARG A 137 24.73 18.06 -3.84
C ARG A 137 24.58 16.55 -4.16
N GLY A 138 23.65 16.19 -5.04
CA GLY A 138 23.39 14.79 -5.40
C GLY A 138 22.25 14.13 -4.61
N VAL A 139 21.40 14.91 -3.95
CA VAL A 139 20.19 14.47 -3.29
C VAL A 139 19.03 15.33 -3.78
N LEU A 140 17.91 14.70 -4.12
CA LEU A 140 16.65 15.39 -4.35
C LEU A 140 15.91 15.47 -3.01
N VAL A 141 15.74 16.68 -2.49
CA VAL A 141 15.00 16.93 -1.26
C VAL A 141 13.61 17.40 -1.65
N PHE A 142 12.59 16.65 -1.25
CA PHE A 142 11.18 16.92 -1.56
C PHE A 142 10.34 17.18 -0.31
N ASP A 143 10.81 16.74 0.86
CA ASP A 143 10.24 17.07 2.16
C ASP A 143 11.36 17.32 3.18
N SER A 144 11.54 18.57 3.58
CA SER A 144 12.54 18.95 4.59
C SER A 144 12.07 18.69 6.03
N GLY A 145 10.77 18.49 6.25
CA GLY A 145 10.17 18.23 7.55
C GLY A 145 10.00 16.74 7.87
N ALA A 146 10.16 15.86 6.88
CA ALA A 146 10.08 14.42 7.07
C ALA A 146 11.11 13.89 8.08
N ALA A 147 10.62 13.21 9.10
CA ALA A 147 11.45 12.47 10.03
C ALA A 147 12.27 11.37 9.32
N GLU A 148 13.46 11.09 9.84
CA GLU A 148 14.33 9.97 9.43
C GLU A 148 14.79 10.00 7.96
N GLY A 149 14.90 11.18 7.35
CA GLY A 149 15.42 11.31 5.98
C GLY A 149 14.48 10.76 4.90
N LYS A 150 13.23 10.44 5.24
CA LYS A 150 12.21 9.94 4.28
C LYS A 150 11.80 10.96 3.23
N GLY A 151 12.14 12.23 3.41
CA GLY A 151 11.92 13.33 2.47
C GLY A 151 13.09 13.61 1.52
N ARG A 152 14.10 12.73 1.51
CA ARG A 152 15.31 12.83 0.68
C ARG A 152 15.45 11.61 -0.21
N LEU A 153 15.87 11.83 -1.45
CA LEU A 153 16.20 10.79 -2.41
C LEU A 153 17.64 10.95 -2.87
N ALA A 154 18.51 10.01 -2.48
CA ALA A 154 19.91 10.01 -2.88
C ALA A 154 20.09 9.68 -4.37
N LEU A 155 21.04 10.35 -5.01
CA LEU A 155 21.47 10.09 -6.38
C LEU A 155 22.88 9.49 -6.36
N PRO A 156 23.15 8.42 -7.13
CA PRO A 156 22.21 7.66 -7.95
C PRO A 156 21.20 6.87 -7.09
N PRO A 157 19.96 6.65 -7.60
CA PRO A 157 18.95 5.88 -6.88
C PRO A 157 19.39 4.43 -6.74
N SER A 158 19.00 3.83 -5.61
CA SER A 158 19.34 2.45 -5.28
C SER A 158 18.72 1.46 -6.28
N LEU A 159 19.29 0.26 -6.40
CA LEU A 159 18.71 -0.79 -7.24
C LEU A 159 17.28 -1.14 -6.83
N ARG A 160 17.00 -1.12 -5.52
CA ARG A 160 15.65 -1.32 -4.97
C ARG A 160 14.69 -0.24 -5.48
N ASP A 161 15.09 1.02 -5.50
CA ASP A 161 14.25 2.12 -5.99
C ASP A 161 13.96 1.99 -7.49
N ARG A 162 14.93 1.52 -8.27
CA ARG A 162 14.74 1.24 -9.71
C ARG A 162 13.77 0.09 -9.96
N LEU A 163 13.82 -0.96 -9.14
CA LEU A 163 12.89 -2.08 -9.23
C LEU A 163 11.47 -1.65 -8.85
N LEU A 164 11.32 -0.94 -7.72
CA LEU A 164 10.03 -0.42 -7.27
C LEU A 164 9.44 0.61 -8.24
N ALA A 165 10.29 1.39 -8.92
CA ALA A 165 9.84 2.34 -9.93
C ALA A 165 9.17 1.68 -11.14
N ARG A 166 9.55 0.44 -11.48
CA ARG A 166 8.95 -0.32 -12.59
C ARG A 166 7.60 -0.93 -12.25
N LEU A 167 7.25 -0.98 -10.97
CA LEU A 167 5.92 -1.43 -10.56
C LEU A 167 4.90 -0.31 -10.86
N PRO A 168 3.74 -0.63 -11.44
CA PRO A 168 2.64 0.33 -11.60
C PRO A 168 2.23 0.91 -10.25
#